data_AF-A0A4R3J8D8-F1
#
_entry.id   AF-A0A4R3J8D8-F1
#
_cell.length_a   1.000
_cell.length_b   1.000
_cell.length_c   1.000
_cell.angle_alpha   90.00
_cell.angle_beta   90.00
_cell.angle_gamma   90.00
#
_symmetry.space_group_name_H-M   'P 1'
#
loop_
_entity.id
_entity.type
_entity.pdbx_description
1 polymer ?
#
loop_
_entity_poly.entity_id
_entity_poly.type
_entity_poly.pdbx_seq_one_letter_code
_entity_poly.pdbx_strand_id
1 'polypeptide(L)'
;MSTHPAVLLGAVRADLGLAPGSLELARNFVLWVDTPEGAVEIRLGAFTMLDPPFEAAREAGGAFISITEARPLALVELEVLRHVYDHIMG
;
A
#
# COMPACT_ATOMS: atom_id res chain seq x y z
N MET A 1 -7.00 18.50 3.86
CA MET A 1 -5.63 18.65 4.39
C MET A 1 -4.92 17.33 4.14
N SER A 2 -3.85 17.29 3.33
CA SER A 2 -3.13 16.03 3.08
C SER A 2 -2.22 15.71 4.27
N THR A 3 -2.33 14.50 4.82
CA THR A 3 -1.47 14.04 5.92
C THR A 3 -0.03 13.97 5.44
N HIS A 4 0.88 14.58 6.21
CA HIS A 4 2.30 14.57 5.89
C HIS A 4 2.81 13.12 5.73
N PRO A 5 3.56 12.79 4.65
CA PRO A 5 3.99 11.42 4.35
C PRO A 5 4.63 10.65 5.51
N ALA A 6 5.49 11.31 6.29
CA ALA A 6 6.13 10.71 7.45
C ALA A 6 5.14 10.31 8.57
N VAL A 7 4.06 11.08 8.74
CA VAL A 7 3.02 10.80 9.74
C VAL A 7 2.19 9.60 9.31
N LEU A 8 1.79 9.56 8.03
CA LEU A 8 1.08 8.41 7.46
C LEU A 8 1.87 7.12 7.62
N LEU A 9 3.16 7.14 7.28
CA LEU A 9 4.04 5.97 7.39
C LEU A 9 4.27 5.54 8.84
N GLY A 10 4.32 6.49 9.77
CA GLY A 10 4.33 6.20 11.21
C GLY A 10 3.10 5.42 11.67
N ALA A 11 1.91 5.89 11.29
CA ALA A 11 0.64 5.26 11.63
C ALA A 11 0.54 3.84 11.04
N VAL A 12 0.80 3.68 9.73
CA VAL A 12 0.74 2.36 9.07
C VAL A 12 1.69 1.34 9.71
N ARG A 13 2.91 1.76 10.08
CA ARG A 13 3.84 0.85 10.78
C ARG A 13 3.33 0.46 12.15
N ALA A 14 2.75 1.39 12.90
CA ALA A 14 2.19 1.09 14.22
C ALA A 14 1.01 0.11 14.10
N ASP A 15 0.10 0.35 13.15
CA ASP A 15 -1.08 -0.49 12.90
C ASP A 15 -0.70 -1.91 12.46
N LEU A 16 0.38 -2.05 11.68
CA LEU A 16 0.91 -3.33 11.21
C LEU A 16 1.97 -3.95 12.13
N GLY A 17 2.30 -3.34 13.28
CA GLY A 17 3.31 -3.86 14.20
C GLY A 17 4.75 -3.90 13.64
N LEU A 18 5.08 -3.03 12.69
CA LEU A 18 6.33 -3.05 11.95
C LEU A 18 7.42 -2.16 12.56
N ALA A 19 8.68 -2.58 12.42
CA ALA A 19 9.82 -1.83 12.92
C ALA A 19 10.03 -0.48 12.18
N PRO A 20 10.66 0.53 12.81
CA PRO A 20 11.10 1.72 12.11
C PRO A 20 11.98 1.38 10.89
N GLY A 21 11.80 2.10 9.79
CA GLY A 21 12.54 1.87 8.54
C GLY A 21 12.11 0.64 7.71
N SER A 22 11.19 -0.20 8.18
CA SER A 22 10.71 -1.40 7.45
C SER A 22 9.84 -1.11 6.22
N LEU A 23 9.33 0.12 6.11
CA LEU A 23 8.50 0.61 5.01
C LEU A 23 9.04 1.96 4.55
N GLU A 24 9.05 2.15 3.24
CA GLU A 24 9.35 3.43 2.58
C GLU A 24 8.23 3.79 1.61
N LEU A 25 7.92 5.09 1.47
CA LEU A 25 6.97 5.54 0.46
C LEU A 25 7.67 5.64 -0.90
N ALA A 26 7.03 5.07 -1.91
CA ALA A 26 7.44 5.27 -3.30
C ALA A 26 7.38 6.76 -3.65
N ARG A 27 8.45 7.27 -4.25
CA ARG A 27 8.50 8.67 -4.66
C ARG A 27 7.60 8.86 -5.87
N ASN A 28 6.90 10.00 -5.91
CA ASN A 28 6.08 10.41 -7.05
C ASN A 28 4.91 9.45 -7.39
N PHE A 29 4.48 8.61 -6.45
CA PHE A 29 3.24 7.84 -6.59
C PHE A 29 2.16 8.43 -5.69
N VAL A 30 1.15 9.02 -6.33
CA VAL A 30 -0.11 9.42 -5.71
C VAL A 30 -1.22 9.10 -6.68
N LEU A 31 -2.23 8.36 -6.21
CA LEU A 31 -3.42 8.03 -6.97
C LEU A 31 -4.64 8.50 -6.19
N TRP A 32 -5.53 9.25 -6.83
CA TRP A 32 -6.81 9.64 -6.23
C TRP A 32 -7.88 8.68 -6.74
N VAL A 33 -8.63 8.09 -5.83
CA VAL A 33 -9.72 7.16 -6.13
C VAL A 33 -11.02 7.77 -5.63
N ASP A 34 -11.97 7.99 -6.53
CA ASP A 34 -13.30 8.48 -6.17
C ASP A 34 -14.10 7.37 -5.48
N THR A 35 -14.57 7.63 -4.26
CA THR A 35 -15.54 6.78 -3.55
C THR A 35 -16.84 7.56 -3.31
N PRO A 36 -17.96 6.89 -2.99
CA PRO A 36 -19.22 7.57 -2.65
C PRO A 36 -19.09 8.60 -1.51
N GLU A 37 -18.14 8.40 -0.60
CA GLU A 37 -17.85 9.26 0.55
C GLU A 37 -16.86 10.39 0.23
N GLY A 38 -16.23 10.36 -0.95
CA GLY A 38 -15.28 11.34 -1.43
C GLY A 38 -14.03 10.72 -2.06
N ALA A 39 -13.18 11.56 -2.64
CA ALA A 39 -11.91 11.10 -3.20
C ALA A 39 -10.92 10.73 -2.08
N VAL A 40 -10.38 9.51 -2.18
CA VAL A 40 -9.37 8.97 -1.26
C VAL A 40 -8.00 9.01 -1.92
N GLU A 41 -7.00 9.49 -1.19
CA GLU A 41 -5.60 9.51 -1.62
C GLU A 41 -4.95 8.15 -1.33
N ILE A 42 -4.51 7.45 -2.38
CA ILE A 42 -3.74 6.21 -2.30
C ILE A 42 -2.26 6.53 -2.54
N ARG A 43 -1.41 6.06 -1.61
CA ARG A 43 0.05 6.11 -1.72
C ARG A 43 0.62 4.70 -1.75
N LEU A 44 1.75 4.54 -2.43
CA LEU A 44 2.45 3.26 -2.52
C LEU A 44 3.57 3.21 -1.49
N GLY A 45 3.57 2.16 -0.68
CA GLY A 45 4.67 1.82 0.23
C GLY A 45 5.39 0.56 -0.22
N ALA A 46 6.71 0.52 -0.06
CA ALA A 46 7.55 -0.64 -0.33
C ALA A 46 8.19 -1.12 0.97
N PHE A 47 8.15 -2.43 1.22
CA PHE A 47 8.91 -3.04 2.30
C PHE A 47 10.40 -3.03 1.95
N THR A 48 11.24 -2.64 2.91
CA THR A 48 12.70 -2.56 2.73
C THR A 48 13.44 -3.82 3.17
N MET A 49 12.74 -4.72 3.86
CA MET A 49 13.28 -5.99 4.36
C MET A 49 13.32 -7.03 3.24
N LEU A 50 14.33 -7.90 3.26
CA LEU A 50 14.47 -9.00 2.30
C LEU A 50 13.31 -9.99 2.43
N ASP A 51 12.98 -10.36 3.67
CA ASP A 51 11.84 -11.20 3.97
C ASP A 51 10.59 -10.33 4.19
N PRO A 52 9.51 -10.57 3.41
CA PRO A 52 8.24 -9.89 3.66
C PRO A 52 7.73 -10.20 5.07
N PRO A 53 7.12 -9.22 5.78
CA PRO A 53 6.59 -9.42 7.12
C PRO A 53 5.26 -10.19 7.09
N PHE A 54 5.28 -11.44 6.62
CA PHE A 54 4.10 -12.30 6.45
C PHE A 54 3.29 -12.43 7.74
N GLU A 55 3.96 -12.65 8.87
CA GLU A 55 3.30 -12.84 10.15
C GLU A 55 2.58 -11.57 10.62
N ALA A 56 3.25 -10.42 10.52
CA ALA A 56 2.65 -9.14 10.88
C ALA A 56 1.44 -8.80 9.99
N ALA A 57 1.52 -9.08 8.69
CA ALA A 57 0.37 -8.93 7.79
C ALA A 57 -0.78 -9.86 8.19
N ARG A 58 -0.50 -11.13 8.50
CA ARG A 58 -1.51 -12.12 8.94
C ARG A 58 -2.17 -11.69 10.25
N GLU A 59 -1.42 -11.19 11.22
CA GLU A 59 -1.94 -10.67 12.49
C GLU A 59 -2.83 -9.43 12.30
N ALA A 60 -2.51 -8.60 11.30
CA ALA A 60 -3.36 -7.47 10.88
C ALA A 60 -4.56 -7.89 10.00
N GLY A 61 -4.76 -9.20 9.77
CA GLY A 61 -5.86 -9.72 8.92
C GLY A 61 -5.61 -9.62 7.42
N GLY A 62 -4.39 -9.29 7.01
CA GLY A 62 -3.95 -9.22 5.62
C GLY A 62 -3.25 -10.49 5.13
N ALA A 63 -2.96 -10.50 3.84
CA ALA A 63 -2.17 -11.54 3.18
C ALA A 63 -1.29 -10.93 2.09
N PHE A 64 -0.13 -11.54 1.86
CA PHE A 64 0.68 -11.24 0.69
C PHE A 64 0.16 -12.07 -0.48
N ILE A 65 -0.19 -11.39 -1.57
CA ILE A 65 -0.65 -12.02 -2.80
C ILE A 65 0.22 -11.54 -3.98
N SER A 66 0.43 -12.41 -4.96
CA SER A 66 0.97 -12.01 -6.25
C SER A 66 -0.09 -11.26 -7.08
N ILE A 67 0.35 -10.51 -8.08
CA ILE A 67 -0.57 -9.81 -8.99
C ILE A 67 -1.52 -10.78 -9.73
N THR A 68 -1.11 -12.03 -9.92
CA THR A 68 -1.95 -13.05 -10.56
C THR A 68 -3.04 -13.60 -9.66
N GLU A 69 -2.85 -13.52 -8.34
CA GLU A 69 -3.84 -13.92 -7.34
C GLU A 69 -4.86 -12.81 -7.06
N ALA A 70 -4.56 -11.57 -7.47
CA ALA A 70 -5.45 -10.41 -7.30
C ALA A 70 -6.72 -10.45 -8.17
N ARG A 71 -6.84 -11.37 -9.13
CA ARG A 71 -8.00 -11.47 -10.06
C ARG A 71 -9.40 -11.40 -9.39
N PRO A 72 -9.63 -11.95 -8.19
CA PRO A 72 -10.93 -11.88 -7.53
C PRO A 72 -11.26 -10.52 -6.87
N LEU A 73 -10.30 -9.58 -6.80
CA LEU A 73 -10.50 -8.27 -6.19
C LEU A 73 -11.49 -7.39 -6.98
N ALA A 74 -11.99 -6.33 -6.34
CA ALA A 74 -12.89 -5.39 -7.00
C ALA A 74 -12.17 -4.66 -8.15
N LEU A 75 -12.94 -4.22 -9.15
CA LEU A 75 -12.39 -3.50 -10.31
C LEU A 75 -11.54 -2.28 -9.92
N VAL A 76 -11.97 -1.54 -8.90
CA VAL A 76 -11.21 -0.39 -8.40
C VAL A 76 -9.84 -0.78 -7.85
N GLU A 77 -9.75 -1.91 -7.14
CA GLU A 77 -8.50 -2.42 -6.58
C GLU A 77 -7.58 -2.93 -7.70
N LEU A 78 -8.14 -3.59 -8.71
CA LEU A 78 -7.40 -4.02 -9.90
C LEU A 78 -6.82 -2.84 -10.68
N GLU A 79 -7.56 -1.74 -10.81
CA GLU A 79 -7.08 -0.51 -11.45
C GLU A 79 -5.97 0.15 -10.63
N VAL A 80 -6.10 0.19 -9.30
CA VAL A 80 -5.01 0.66 -8.41
C VAL A 80 -3.75 -0.18 -8.64
N LEU A 81 -3.87 -1.51 -8.66
CA LEU A 81 -2.73 -2.41 -8.90
C LEU A 81 -2.11 -2.21 -10.29
N ARG A 82 -2.91 -1.94 -11.32
CA ARG A 82 -2.42 -1.60 -12.65
C ARG A 82 -1.58 -0.33 -12.63
N HIS A 83 -2.06 0.74 -11.98
CA HIS A 83 -1.31 1.98 -11.84
C HIS A 83 0.01 1.79 -11.05
N VAL A 84 -0.02 0.96 -10.00
CA VAL A 84 1.18 0.59 -9.25
C VAL A 84 2.18 -0.16 -10.14
N TYR A 85 1.71 -1.13 -10.93
CA TYR A 85 2.55 -1.90 -11.85
C TYR A 85 3.20 -0.99 -12.90
N ASP A 86 2.42 -0.11 -13.53
CA ASP A 86 2.91 0.86 -14.51
C ASP A 86 4.00 1.77 -13.90
N HIS A 87 3.78 2.24 -12.66
CA HIS A 87 4.78 3.05 -11.95
C HIS A 87 6.08 2.30 -11.65
N ILE A 88 6.01 1.01 -11.32
CA ILE A 88 7.20 0.19 -11.02
C ILE A 88 7.97 -0.14 -12.30
N MET A 89 7.27 -0.35 -13.42
CA MET A 89 7.89 -0.73 -14.69
C MET A 89 8.47 0.46 -15.49
N GLY A 90 7.96 1.67 -15.29
CA GLY A 90 8.36 2.89 -16.01
C GLY A 90 7.67 3.04 -17.37
#